data_AF-A0A843S6R1-F1
#
_entry.id   AF-A0A843S6R1-F1
#
_cell.length_a   1.000
_cell.length_b   1.000
_cell.length_c   1.000
_cell.angle_alpha   90.00
_cell.angle_beta   90.00
_cell.angle_gamma   90.00
#
_symmetry.space_group_name_H-M   'P 1'
#
loop_
_entity.id
_entity.type
_entity.pdbx_description
1 polymer ?
#
loop_
_entity_poly.entity_id
_entity_poly.type
_entity_poly.pdbx_seq_one_letter_code
_entity_poly.pdbx_strand_id
1 'polypeptide(L)'
;IGVMPASFDVTSESEELWVPFAFSSEQKANFSSHWLNVIARLESGVTIDQARAQLTTLARQLEQEQPIDNAQRGADVAPMTEHFVGDYRQRLFVLLGAVGFVLLIGCGNVANLLLARGAVRSTELAVRSTLGAGRGRLLRQLLTESVLLAGLGAVAGLVLAQVGLRTLIALS
;
A
#
# COMPACT_ATOMS: atom_id res chain seq x y z
N ILE A 1 5.74 -29.54 -20.34
CA ILE A 1 4.52 -29.12 -19.60
C ILE A 1 4.85 -29.23 -18.13
N GLY A 2 4.96 -28.11 -17.41
CA GLY A 2 5.25 -28.10 -15.98
C GLY A 2 3.95 -28.06 -15.18
N VAL A 3 3.85 -28.86 -14.11
CA VAL A 3 2.73 -28.80 -13.17
C VAL A 3 2.98 -27.62 -12.22
N MET A 4 2.00 -26.72 -12.11
CA MET A 4 2.04 -25.62 -11.15
C MET A 4 2.04 -26.21 -9.71
N PRO A 5 3.00 -25.84 -8.84
CA PRO A 5 3.03 -26.37 -7.49
C PRO A 5 1.84 -25.84 -6.68
N ALA A 6 1.30 -26.67 -5.78
CA ALA A 6 0.11 -26.34 -4.98
C ALA A 6 0.25 -25.08 -4.10
N SER A 7 1.47 -24.60 -3.87
CA SER A 7 1.77 -23.37 -3.13
C SER A 7 1.80 -22.11 -4.00
N PHE A 8 1.63 -22.23 -5.31
CA PHE A 8 1.73 -21.12 -6.25
C PHE A 8 0.33 -20.58 -6.54
N ASP A 9 -0.05 -19.58 -5.77
CA ASP A 9 -1.27 -18.81 -5.94
C ASP A 9 -0.94 -17.52 -6.71
N VAL A 10 -1.52 -17.39 -7.90
CA VAL A 10 -1.09 -16.41 -8.91
C VAL A 10 -2.06 -15.24 -9.02
N THR A 11 -3.31 -15.44 -8.65
CA THR A 11 -4.41 -14.59 -9.08
C THR A 11 -5.00 -13.79 -7.94
N SER A 12 -4.63 -14.05 -6.69
CA SER A 12 -5.09 -13.33 -5.47
C SER A 12 -6.61 -13.32 -5.24
N GLU A 13 -7.38 -13.68 -6.26
CA GLU A 13 -8.79 -14.00 -6.21
C GLU A 13 -8.94 -15.51 -6.08
N SER A 14 -9.90 -15.92 -5.27
CA SER A 14 -10.22 -17.30 -4.89
C SER A 14 -10.72 -18.12 -6.07
N GLU A 15 -9.87 -18.40 -7.04
CA GLU A 15 -10.20 -19.21 -8.21
C GLU A 15 -10.07 -20.68 -7.85
N GLU A 16 -11.21 -21.35 -7.73
CA GLU A 16 -11.28 -22.75 -7.28
C GLU A 16 -10.98 -23.77 -8.39
N LEU A 17 -10.88 -23.33 -9.65
CA LEU A 17 -10.76 -24.22 -10.80
C LEU A 17 -9.86 -23.67 -11.91
N TRP A 18 -8.85 -24.46 -12.28
CA TRP A 18 -8.00 -24.22 -13.44
C TRP A 18 -8.34 -25.21 -14.54
N VAL A 19 -8.60 -24.70 -15.76
CA VAL A 19 -8.82 -25.54 -16.95
C VAL A 19 -7.71 -25.30 -17.97
N PRO A 20 -7.20 -26.35 -18.64
CA PRO A 20 -6.22 -26.19 -19.70
C PRO A 20 -6.77 -25.30 -20.82
N PHE A 21 -6.06 -24.22 -21.13
CA PHE A 21 -6.41 -23.38 -22.27
C PHE A 21 -5.79 -23.94 -23.54
N ALA A 22 -6.63 -24.23 -24.54
CA ALA A 22 -6.20 -24.74 -25.85
C ALA A 22 -6.68 -23.79 -26.95
N PHE A 23 -5.74 -23.25 -27.72
CA PHE A 23 -6.06 -22.38 -28.85
C PHE A 23 -6.66 -23.18 -30.02
N SER A 24 -7.73 -22.64 -30.61
CA SER A 24 -8.26 -23.13 -31.89
C SER A 24 -7.28 -22.84 -33.04
N SER A 25 -7.45 -23.53 -34.17
CA SER A 25 -6.62 -23.29 -35.37
C SER A 25 -6.72 -21.85 -35.88
N GLU A 26 -7.90 -21.24 -35.77
CA GLU A 26 -8.14 -19.84 -36.13
C GLU A 26 -7.43 -18.88 -35.17
N GLN A 27 -7.50 -19.13 -33.86
CA GLN A 27 -6.79 -18.32 -32.86
C GLN A 27 -5.27 -18.39 -33.02
N LYS A 28 -4.73 -19.56 -33.39
CA LYS A 28 -3.29 -19.73 -33.67
C LYS A 28 -2.84 -18.98 -34.93
N ALA A 29 -3.73 -18.82 -35.90
CA ALA A 29 -3.45 -18.07 -37.13
C ALA A 29 -3.59 -16.54 -36.95
N ASN A 30 -4.19 -16.09 -35.85
CA ASN A 30 -4.44 -14.68 -35.59
C ASN A 30 -3.33 -14.06 -34.71
N PHE A 31 -2.30 -13.55 -35.38
CA PHE A 31 -1.17 -12.87 -34.71
C PHE A 31 -1.52 -11.47 -34.19
N SER A 32 -2.70 -10.93 -34.53
CA SER A 32 -3.16 -9.62 -34.04
C SER A 32 -3.82 -9.67 -32.65
N SER A 33 -4.03 -10.85 -32.07
CA SER A 33 -4.76 -11.06 -30.82
C SER A 33 -3.86 -10.98 -29.56
N HIS A 34 -4.18 -10.08 -28.62
CA HIS A 34 -3.30 -9.73 -27.48
C HIS A 34 -4.05 -9.64 -26.14
N TRP A 35 -5.16 -10.35 -25.99
CA TRP A 35 -6.01 -10.29 -24.80
C TRP A 35 -5.48 -11.12 -23.61
N LEU A 36 -4.45 -11.95 -23.85
CA LEU A 36 -3.90 -12.84 -22.83
C LEU A 36 -2.79 -12.15 -22.03
N ASN A 37 -2.96 -12.14 -20.71
CA ASN A 37 -1.87 -11.91 -19.78
C ASN A 37 -1.18 -13.24 -19.48
N VAL A 38 0.15 -13.26 -19.58
CA VAL A 38 0.95 -14.47 -19.37
C VAL A 38 1.82 -14.28 -18.15
N ILE A 39 1.73 -15.24 -17.22
CA ILE A 39 2.60 -15.29 -16.04
C ILE A 39 3.52 -16.48 -16.19
N ALA A 40 4.82 -16.23 -16.06
CA ALA A 40 5.86 -17.24 -16.23
C ALA A 40 6.82 -17.22 -15.04
N ARG A 41 7.38 -18.38 -14.73
CA ARG A 41 8.45 -18.52 -13.72
C ARG A 41 9.80 -18.52 -14.41
N LEU A 42 10.67 -17.59 -14.02
CA LEU A 42 12.07 -17.55 -14.44
C LEU A 42 12.82 -18.78 -13.94
N GLU A 43 13.75 -19.27 -14.74
CA GLU A 43 14.68 -20.30 -14.32
C GLU A 43 15.59 -19.79 -13.20
N SER A 44 16.03 -20.69 -12.31
CA SER A 44 16.88 -20.35 -11.19
C SER A 44 18.20 -19.71 -11.66
N GLY A 45 18.47 -18.48 -11.22
CA GLY A 45 19.69 -17.74 -11.58
C GLY A 45 19.56 -16.80 -12.78
N VAL A 46 18.42 -16.80 -13.49
CA VAL A 46 18.15 -15.85 -14.58
C VAL A 46 17.61 -14.54 -14.00
N THR A 47 18.22 -13.41 -14.36
CA THR A 47 17.72 -12.10 -13.93
C THR A 47 16.59 -11.61 -14.84
N ILE A 48 15.75 -10.70 -14.32
CA ILE A 48 14.67 -10.10 -15.11
C ILE A 48 15.19 -9.36 -16.35
N ASP A 49 16.36 -8.71 -16.24
CA ASP A 49 16.98 -8.00 -17.36
C ASP A 49 17.43 -8.95 -18.47
N GLN A 50 17.96 -10.12 -18.10
CA GLN A 50 18.32 -11.16 -19.08
C GLN A 50 17.08 -11.69 -19.80
N ALA A 51 16.00 -11.94 -19.06
CA ALA A 51 14.73 -12.38 -19.65
C ALA A 51 14.11 -11.32 -20.58
N ARG A 52 14.14 -10.04 -20.16
CA ARG A 52 13.71 -8.91 -20.99
C ARG A 52 14.53 -8.82 -22.27
N ALA A 53 15.85 -8.98 -22.20
CA ALA A 53 16.72 -8.96 -23.38
C ALA A 53 16.43 -10.10 -24.37
N GLN A 54 16.19 -11.32 -23.87
CA GLN A 54 15.81 -12.47 -24.68
C GLN A 54 14.44 -12.25 -25.36
N LEU A 55 13.44 -11.82 -24.60
CA LEU A 55 12.09 -11.58 -25.13
C LEU A 55 12.05 -10.40 -26.10
N THR A 56 12.86 -9.37 -25.88
CA THR A 56 13.03 -8.27 -26.85
C THR A 56 13.62 -8.80 -28.17
N THR A 57 14.56 -9.74 -28.10
CA THR A 57 15.16 -10.36 -29.30
C THR A 57 14.12 -11.19 -30.06
N LEU A 58 13.32 -11.98 -29.34
CA LEU A 58 12.23 -12.76 -29.92
C LEU A 58 11.17 -11.86 -30.56
N ALA A 59 10.78 -10.77 -29.89
CA ALA A 59 9.80 -9.81 -30.41
C ALA A 59 10.27 -9.20 -31.74
N ARG A 60 11.55 -8.84 -31.86
CA ARG A 60 12.12 -8.36 -33.13
C ARG A 60 12.13 -9.42 -34.23
N GLN A 61 12.34 -10.69 -33.89
CA GLN A 61 12.25 -11.77 -34.87
C GLN A 61 10.81 -11.96 -35.36
N LEU A 62 9.83 -11.93 -34.45
CA LEU A 62 8.41 -12.01 -34.78
C LEU A 62 7.93 -10.82 -35.62
N GLU A 63 8.49 -9.63 -35.40
CA GLU A 63 8.26 -8.46 -36.25
C GLU A 63 8.78 -8.67 -37.68
N GLN A 64 9.93 -9.33 -37.85
CA GLN A 64 10.48 -9.65 -39.18
C GLN A 64 9.68 -10.74 -39.90
N GLU A 65 9.18 -11.73 -39.16
CA GLU A 65 8.40 -12.85 -39.71
C GLU A 65 6.94 -12.45 -40.01
N GLN A 66 6.35 -11.55 -39.22
CA GLN A 66 4.97 -11.08 -39.37
C GLN A 66 4.88 -9.54 -39.27
N PRO A 67 5.39 -8.80 -40.28
CA PRO A 67 5.50 -7.34 -40.20
C PRO A 67 4.16 -6.61 -40.11
N ILE A 68 3.08 -7.19 -40.64
CA ILE A 68 1.76 -6.56 -40.65
C ILE A 68 1.12 -6.58 -39.26
N ASP A 69 1.24 -7.70 -38.55
CA ASP A 69 0.56 -7.89 -37.25
C ASP A 69 1.42 -7.42 -36.06
N ASN A 70 2.75 -7.43 -36.19
CA ASN A 70 3.70 -7.18 -35.10
C ASN A 70 4.58 -5.92 -35.27
N ALA A 71 4.34 -5.07 -36.27
CA ALA A 71 5.10 -3.83 -36.45
C ALA A 71 5.12 -2.98 -35.17
N GLN A 72 6.32 -2.55 -34.76
CA GLN A 72 6.57 -1.71 -33.58
C GLN A 72 6.08 -2.31 -32.24
N ARG A 73 5.83 -3.61 -32.18
CA ARG A 73 5.41 -4.28 -30.93
C ARG A 73 6.62 -4.86 -30.20
N GLY A 74 6.81 -4.41 -28.96
CA GLY A 74 7.82 -4.96 -28.05
C GLY A 74 7.23 -6.00 -27.10
N ALA A 75 8.11 -6.82 -26.51
CA ALA A 75 7.79 -7.63 -25.34
C ALA A 75 8.38 -6.94 -24.11
N ASP A 76 7.52 -6.57 -23.15
CA ASP A 76 7.97 -6.13 -21.84
C ASP A 76 7.70 -7.20 -20.80
N VAL A 77 8.59 -7.25 -19.82
CA VAL A 77 8.56 -8.21 -18.73
C VAL A 77 8.79 -7.43 -17.45
N ALA A 78 7.86 -7.56 -16.52
CA ALA A 78 7.98 -6.98 -15.20
C ALA A 78 7.94 -8.09 -14.15
N PRO A 79 8.70 -7.96 -13.04
CA PRO A 79 8.51 -8.81 -11.88
C PRO A 79 7.04 -8.78 -11.46
N MET A 80 6.48 -9.93 -11.10
CA MET A 80 5.09 -10.04 -10.65
C MET A 80 4.81 -9.10 -9.46
N THR A 81 5.79 -8.87 -8.60
CA THR A 81 5.72 -7.89 -7.52
C THR A 81 5.51 -6.46 -8.01
N GLU A 82 6.07 -6.05 -9.14
CA GLU A 82 5.82 -4.71 -9.71
C GLU A 82 4.42 -4.61 -10.32
N HIS A 83 3.89 -5.71 -10.87
CA HIS A 83 2.53 -5.73 -11.40
C HIS A 83 1.47 -5.60 -10.28
N PHE A 84 1.68 -6.29 -9.15
CA PHE A 84 0.76 -6.24 -8.01
C PHE A 84 1.00 -5.05 -7.06
N VAL A 85 2.26 -4.64 -6.85
CA VAL A 85 2.64 -3.60 -5.87
C VAL A 85 2.95 -2.26 -6.54
N GLY A 86 3.07 -2.21 -7.86
CA GLY A 86 3.42 -1.00 -8.64
C GLY A 86 2.58 0.21 -8.27
N ASP A 87 3.15 1.41 -8.37
CA ASP A 87 2.55 2.75 -8.13
C ASP A 87 1.87 3.01 -6.76
N TYR A 88 1.38 1.99 -6.06
CA TYR A 88 0.80 2.07 -4.73
C TYR A 88 1.83 2.49 -3.69
N ARG A 89 3.09 2.07 -3.83
CA ARG A 89 4.16 2.47 -2.92
C ARG A 89 4.30 4.00 -2.83
N GLN A 90 4.27 4.69 -3.97
CA GLN A 90 4.35 6.15 -3.99
C GLN A 90 3.08 6.79 -3.41
N ARG A 91 1.90 6.26 -3.75
CA ARG A 91 0.62 6.72 -3.16
C ARG A 91 0.58 6.53 -1.64
N LEU A 92 1.09 5.41 -1.14
CA LEU A 92 1.22 5.11 0.28
C LEU A 92 2.18 6.06 0.98
N PHE A 93 3.31 6.43 0.37
CA PHE A 93 4.21 7.45 0.93
C PHE A 93 3.57 8.84 0.97
N VAL A 94 2.82 9.23 -0.06
CA VAL A 94 2.07 10.49 -0.07
C VAL A 94 1.00 10.47 1.03
N LEU A 95 0.25 9.37 1.16
CA LEU A 95 -0.75 9.19 2.20
C LEU A 95 -0.11 9.23 3.60
N LEU A 96 1.02 8.55 3.79
CA LEU A 96 1.78 8.55 5.03
C LEU A 96 2.27 9.95 5.39
N GLY A 97 2.79 10.69 4.40
CA GLY A 97 3.17 12.10 4.56
C GLY A 97 1.98 12.97 4.99
N ALA A 98 0.85 12.85 4.29
CA ALA A 98 -0.37 13.59 4.61
C ALA A 98 -0.88 13.27 6.03
N VAL A 99 -0.96 11.99 6.40
CA VAL A 99 -1.35 11.54 7.74
C VAL A 99 -0.35 12.04 8.78
N GLY A 100 0.95 12.04 8.47
CA GLY A 100 1.99 12.60 9.32
C GLY A 100 1.79 14.09 9.59
N PHE A 101 1.47 14.89 8.57
CA PHE A 101 1.13 16.31 8.73
C PHE A 101 -0.14 16.51 9.56
N VAL A 102 -1.18 15.72 9.31
CA VAL A 102 -2.42 15.78 10.12
C VAL A 102 -2.13 15.46 11.59
N LEU A 103 -1.30 14.45 11.85
CA LEU A 103 -0.88 14.08 13.20
C LEU A 103 -0.06 15.21 13.85
N LEU A 104 0.86 15.84 13.11
CA LEU A 104 1.63 17.00 13.59
C LEU A 104 0.73 18.20 13.92
N ILE A 105 -0.28 18.50 13.09
CA ILE A 105 -1.29 19.53 13.36
C ILE A 105 -2.04 19.19 14.65
N GLY A 106 -2.46 17.93 14.81
CA GLY A 106 -3.07 17.42 16.03
C GLY A 106 -2.18 17.60 17.26
N CYS A 107 -0.91 17.22 17.17
CA CYS A 107 0.07 17.41 18.24
C CYS A 107 0.27 18.88 18.60
N GLY A 108 0.32 19.77 17.61
CA GLY A 108 0.38 21.22 17.80
C GLY A 108 -0.85 21.75 18.55
N ASN A 109 -2.05 21.28 18.18
CA ASN A 109 -3.30 21.65 18.86
C ASN A 109 -3.33 21.18 20.31
N VAL A 110 -2.88 19.95 20.59
CA VAL A 110 -2.78 19.42 21.95
C VAL A 110 -1.75 20.22 22.76
N ALA A 111 -0.59 20.54 22.18
CA ALA A 111 0.43 21.36 22.84
C ALA A 111 -0.11 22.76 23.17
N ASN A 112 -0.82 23.42 22.24
CA ASN A 112 -1.45 24.72 22.46
C ASN A 112 -2.53 24.64 23.55
N LEU A 113 -3.35 23.59 23.56
CA LEU A 113 -4.36 23.39 24.61
C LEU A 113 -3.70 23.24 25.99
N LEU A 114 -2.60 22.51 26.08
CA LEU A 114 -1.85 22.32 27.33
C LEU A 114 -1.17 23.60 27.79
N LEU A 115 -0.59 24.37 26.87
CA LEU A 115 -0.01 25.68 27.16
C LEU A 115 -1.08 26.67 27.65
N ALA A 116 -2.25 26.72 27.00
CA ALA A 116 -3.36 27.57 27.42
C ALA A 116 -3.91 27.17 28.80
N ARG A 117 -4.11 25.86 29.06
CA ARG A 117 -4.53 25.35 30.38
C ARG A 117 -3.49 25.65 31.46
N GLY A 118 -2.21 25.53 31.13
CA GLY A 118 -1.10 25.89 32.02
C GLY A 118 -1.06 27.38 32.34
N ALA A 119 -1.28 28.24 31.35
CA ALA A 119 -1.34 29.69 31.51
C ALA A 119 -2.54 30.12 32.38
N VAL A 120 -3.72 29.55 32.17
CA VAL A 120 -4.92 29.85 33.00
C VAL A 120 -4.76 29.34 34.43
N ARG A 121 -4.13 28.18 34.63
CA ARG A 121 -3.85 27.66 35.98
C ARG A 121 -2.63 28.30 36.65
N SER A 122 -1.81 29.07 35.92
CA SER A 122 -0.54 29.61 36.44
C SER A 122 -0.68 30.39 37.75
N THR A 123 -1.76 31.16 37.90
CA THR A 123 -2.07 31.93 39.12
C THR A 123 -2.44 31.03 40.30
N GLU A 124 -3.23 29.98 40.07
CA GLU A 124 -3.60 28.98 41.08
C GLU A 124 -2.40 28.11 41.49
N LEU A 125 -1.53 27.80 40.52
CA LEU A 125 -0.27 27.07 40.73
C LEU A 125 0.73 27.91 41.52
N ALA A 126 0.80 29.22 41.28
CA ALA A 126 1.64 30.15 42.03
C ALA A 126 1.20 30.21 43.50
N VAL A 127 -0.11 30.37 43.76
CA VAL A 127 -0.68 30.39 45.13
C VAL A 127 -0.52 29.04 45.85
N ARG A 128 -0.67 27.92 45.14
CA ARG A 128 -0.42 26.59 45.73
C ARG A 128 1.07 26.32 45.97
N SER A 129 1.95 26.90 45.16
CA SER A 129 3.41 26.76 45.33
C SER A 129 3.92 27.52 46.56
N THR A 130 3.32 28.68 46.88
CA THR A 130 3.62 29.41 48.12
C THR A 130 3.08 28.70 49.36
N LEU A 131 2.04 27.87 49.21
CA LEU A 131 1.51 26.97 50.24
C LEU A 131 2.23 25.60 50.32
N GLY A 132 3.31 25.40 49.56
CA GLY A 132 4.13 24.17 49.62
C GLY A 132 3.59 22.98 48.81
N ALA A 133 2.58 23.16 47.97
CA ALA A 133 2.08 22.09 47.12
C ALA A 133 3.10 21.74 46.01
N GLY A 134 3.52 20.49 45.97
CA GLY A 134 4.57 20.01 45.05
C GLY A 134 4.17 20.10 43.58
N ARG A 135 5.00 20.83 42.79
CA ARG A 135 4.91 21.00 41.33
C ARG A 135 4.67 19.69 40.56
N GLY A 136 5.17 18.56 41.06
CA GLY A 136 4.99 17.23 40.45
C GLY A 136 3.55 16.72 40.45
N ARG A 137 2.70 17.10 41.42
CA ARG A 137 1.30 16.62 41.48
C ARG A 137 0.45 17.25 40.37
N LEU A 138 0.77 18.49 40.01
CA LEU A 138 0.10 19.28 38.98
C LEU A 138 0.53 18.86 37.57
N LEU A 139 1.83 18.60 37.36
CA LEU A 139 2.30 17.98 36.13
C LEU A 139 1.66 16.60 35.91
N ARG A 140 1.61 15.77 36.95
CA ARG A 140 1.03 14.42 36.85
C ARG A 140 -0.44 14.46 36.46
N GLN A 141 -1.23 15.38 37.03
CA GLN A 141 -2.64 15.56 36.70
C GLN A 141 -2.84 15.97 35.23
N LEU A 142 -2.11 16.97 34.75
CA LEU A 142 -2.19 17.42 33.35
C LEU A 142 -1.76 16.32 32.37
N LEU A 143 -0.70 15.58 32.70
CA LEU A 143 -0.27 14.43 31.92
C LEU A 143 -1.32 13.32 31.89
N THR A 144 -1.91 12.96 33.03
CA THR A 144 -2.98 11.95 33.07
C THR A 144 -4.22 12.37 32.28
N GLU A 145 -4.61 13.65 32.35
CA GLU A 145 -5.76 14.18 31.63
C GLU A 145 -5.50 14.17 30.11
N SER A 146 -4.27 14.51 29.69
CA SER A 146 -3.84 14.48 28.28
C SER A 146 -3.74 13.07 27.73
N VAL A 147 -3.17 12.14 28.51
CA VAL A 147 -3.04 10.74 28.12
C VAL A 147 -4.40 10.06 28.02
N LEU A 148 -5.33 10.37 28.93
CA LEU A 148 -6.72 9.89 28.85
C LEU A 148 -7.42 10.41 27.59
N LEU A 149 -7.33 11.71 27.31
CA LEU A 149 -7.93 12.29 26.11
C LEU A 149 -7.31 11.75 24.82
N ALA A 150 -5.98 11.61 24.77
CA ALA A 150 -5.26 11.02 23.65
C ALA A 150 -5.64 9.55 23.46
N GLY A 151 -5.76 8.77 24.54
CA GLY A 151 -6.18 7.38 24.51
C GLY A 151 -7.60 7.21 23.98
N LEU A 152 -8.56 8.02 24.45
CA LEU A 152 -9.93 8.01 23.96
C LEU A 152 -10.00 8.40 22.47
N GLY A 153 -9.23 9.41 22.06
CA GLY A 153 -9.12 9.81 20.66
C GLY A 153 -8.54 8.71 19.77
N ALA A 154 -7.49 8.02 20.24
CA ALA A 154 -6.88 6.89 19.53
C ALA A 154 -7.87 5.72 19.37
N VAL A 155 -8.59 5.37 20.43
CA VAL A 155 -9.62 4.31 20.37
C VAL A 155 -10.74 4.68 19.41
N ALA A 156 -11.27 5.90 19.49
CA ALA A 156 -12.30 6.37 18.56
C ALA A 156 -11.80 6.38 17.11
N GLY A 157 -10.57 6.83 16.88
CA GLY A 157 -9.93 6.82 15.55
C GLY A 157 -9.78 5.40 14.98
N LEU A 158 -9.35 4.43 15.80
CA LEU A 158 -9.25 3.03 15.39
C LEU A 158 -10.61 2.42 15.06
N VAL A 159 -11.64 2.71 15.87
CA VAL A 159 -13.01 2.24 15.60
C VAL A 159 -13.53 2.81 14.28
N LEU A 160 -13.34 4.12 14.04
CA LEU A 160 -13.76 4.76 12.79
C LEU A 160 -12.99 4.21 11.59
N ALA A 161 -11.68 3.96 11.73
CA ALA A 161 -10.88 3.35 10.67
C ALA A 161 -11.35 1.93 10.33
N GLN A 162 -11.63 1.11 11.35
CA GLN A 162 -12.12 -0.25 11.18
C GLN A 162 -13.50 -0.28 10.50
N VAL A 163 -14.42 0.58 10.96
CA VAL A 163 -15.77 0.68 10.39
C VAL A 163 -15.68 1.20 8.96
N GLY A 164 -14.92 2.27 8.72
CA GLY A 164 -14.73 2.85 7.40
C GLY A 164 -14.15 1.85 6.39
N LEU A 165 -13.11 1.11 6.78
CA LEU A 165 -12.52 0.08 5.92
C LEU A 165 -13.54 -1.03 5.60
N ARG A 166 -14.27 -1.53 6.60
CA ARG A 166 -15.32 -2.54 6.38
C ARG A 166 -16.42 -2.03 5.46
N THR A 167 -16.88 -0.80 5.62
CA THR A 167 -17.91 -0.22 4.75
C THR A 167 -17.41 -0.02 3.33
N LEU A 168 -16.16 0.40 3.15
CA LEU A 168 -15.56 0.58 1.82
C LEU A 168 -15.49 -0.75 1.08
N ILE A 169 -15.01 -1.80 1.75
CA ILE A 169 -14.93 -3.16 1.19
C ILE A 169 -16.33 -3.74 0.91
N ALA A 170 -17.32 -3.44 1.75
CA ALA A 170 -18.69 -3.90 1.52
C ALA A 170 -19.39 -3.16 0.36
N LEU A 171 -18.89 -2.00 -0.05
CA LEU A 171 -19.43 -1.17 -1.12
C LEU A 171 -18.69 -1.34 -2.46
N SER A 172 -17.48 -1.92 -2.45
CA SER A 172 -16.70 -2.28 -3.65
C SER A 172 -17.08 -3.68 -4.13
#